data_AF-A0A2M8Z1H0-F1
#
_entry.id   AF-A0A2M8Z1H0-F1
#
_cell.length_a   1.000
_cell.length_b   1.000
_cell.length_c   1.000
_cell.angle_alpha   90.00
_cell.angle_beta   90.00
_cell.angle_gamma   90.00
#
_symmetry.space_group_name_H-M   'P 1'
#
loop_
_entity.id
_entity.type
_entity.pdbx_description
1 polymer ?
#
loop_
_entity_poly.entity_id
_entity_poly.type
_entity_poly.pdbx_seq_one_letter_code
_entity_poly.pdbx_strand_id
1 'polypeptide(L)'
;MDFAVLSDIHGNYIALEKCVEYALSRGVKAFAFLGDYVGELAYPEKTMKMIFEMAEKYNCYFIRGNKEDYWIDYYNNGELGWKDKDSTTGSLLYSMIVCGHTHIQTKFEINGKTVLNAGSVGVPLFSNRKSQFLILHQTGKQWKEEFISIEYDVEKVIEELHTSGLNKYAPYWCIVTENLLRNGNISPGTVLKRAMALCKAETGTCIWPDIPEQYWRQAVEEILVNKQIKV
;
A
#
# COMPACT_ATOMS: atom_id res chain seq x y z
N MET A 1 17.15 -24.07 -7.15
CA MET A 1 16.90 -23.02 -6.14
C MET A 1 15.58 -23.37 -5.53
N ASP A 2 15.59 -23.75 -4.27
CA ASP A 2 14.42 -24.30 -3.61
C ASP A 2 13.69 -23.19 -2.86
N PHE A 3 12.36 -23.26 -2.84
CA PHE A 3 11.50 -22.29 -2.20
C PHE A 3 10.73 -22.95 -1.06
N ALA A 4 10.67 -22.27 0.09
CA ALA A 4 9.69 -22.56 1.11
C ALA A 4 8.47 -21.69 0.85
N VAL A 5 7.32 -22.32 0.64
CA VAL A 5 6.06 -21.63 0.35
C VAL A 5 5.18 -21.71 1.60
N LEU A 6 4.76 -20.56 2.12
CA LEU A 6 4.00 -20.42 3.36
C LEU A 6 2.74 -19.59 3.10
N SER A 7 1.61 -20.03 3.65
CA SER A 7 0.29 -19.43 3.46
C SER A 7 -0.50 -19.53 4.77
N ASP A 8 -1.53 -18.70 4.92
CA ASP A 8 -2.54 -18.82 5.99
C ASP A 8 -1.93 -18.81 7.39
N ILE A 9 -1.06 -17.82 7.64
CA ILE A 9 -0.31 -17.71 8.89
C ILE A 9 -1.23 -17.25 10.03
N HIS A 10 -2.18 -16.36 9.73
CA HIS A 10 -3.29 -15.97 10.61
C HIS A 10 -2.86 -15.50 12.02
N GLY A 11 -1.69 -14.90 12.16
CA GLY A 11 -1.14 -14.46 13.44
C GLY A 11 -0.47 -15.57 14.28
N ASN A 12 -0.22 -16.75 13.70
CA ASN A 12 0.40 -17.89 14.37
C ASN A 12 1.94 -17.88 14.27
N TYR A 13 2.58 -16.92 14.94
CA TYR A 13 4.05 -16.83 14.91
C TYR A 13 4.77 -18.10 15.39
N ILE A 14 4.16 -18.90 16.27
CA ILE A 14 4.77 -20.16 16.77
C ILE A 14 4.84 -21.20 15.65
N ALA A 15 3.75 -21.37 14.88
CA ALA A 15 3.74 -22.27 13.73
C ALA A 15 4.68 -21.76 12.63
N LEU A 16 4.66 -20.46 12.37
CA LEU A 16 5.56 -19.81 11.40
C LEU A 16 7.03 -20.06 11.76
N GLU A 17 7.41 -19.85 13.01
CA GLU A 17 8.75 -20.10 13.53
C GLU A 17 9.21 -21.52 13.22
N LYS A 18 8.38 -22.52 13.54
CA LYS A 18 8.73 -23.92 13.29
C LYS A 18 8.86 -24.25 11.80
N CYS A 19 7.99 -23.72 10.95
CA CYS A 19 8.09 -23.91 9.50
C CYS A 19 9.36 -23.29 8.92
N VAL A 20 9.70 -22.07 9.36
CA VAL A 20 10.91 -21.36 8.93
C VAL A 20 12.18 -22.06 9.40
N GLU A 21 12.25 -22.43 10.69
CA GLU A 21 13.38 -23.20 11.24
C GLU A 21 13.61 -24.49 10.45
N TYR A 22 12.53 -25.22 10.16
CA TYR A 22 12.60 -26.45 9.38
C TYR A 22 13.11 -26.20 7.97
N ALA A 23 12.55 -25.23 7.24
CA ALA A 23 13.00 -24.87 5.89
C ALA A 23 14.48 -24.49 5.87
N LEU A 24 14.92 -23.67 6.83
CA LEU A 24 16.32 -23.26 6.97
C LEU A 24 17.24 -24.46 7.26
N SER A 25 16.79 -25.42 8.10
CA SER A 25 17.54 -26.66 8.38
C SER A 25 17.73 -27.54 7.14
N ARG A 26 16.87 -27.40 6.13
CA ARG A 26 16.96 -28.08 4.83
C ARG A 26 17.80 -27.32 3.81
N GLY A 27 18.38 -26.18 4.19
CA GLY A 27 19.19 -25.34 3.30
C GLY A 27 18.37 -24.42 2.39
N VAL A 28 17.06 -24.31 2.58
CA VAL A 28 16.20 -23.40 1.81
C VAL A 28 16.46 -21.95 2.25
N LYS A 29 16.68 -21.04 1.28
CA LYS A 29 17.00 -19.61 1.52
C LYS A 29 16.11 -18.64 0.74
N ALA A 30 15.14 -19.16 0.00
CA ALA A 30 14.14 -18.37 -0.70
C ALA A 30 12.75 -18.74 -0.18
N PHE A 31 11.91 -17.73 0.06
CA PHE A 31 10.60 -17.88 0.69
C PHE A 31 9.52 -17.19 -0.14
N ALA A 32 8.37 -17.84 -0.28
CA ALA A 32 7.17 -17.24 -0.84
C ALA A 32 6.06 -17.26 0.21
N PHE A 33 5.56 -16.08 0.54
CA PHE A 33 4.51 -15.82 1.51
C PHE A 33 3.23 -15.49 0.75
N LEU A 34 2.17 -16.28 0.90
CA LEU A 34 1.01 -16.26 0.02
C LEU A 34 -0.19 -15.46 0.55
N GLY A 35 -0.04 -14.78 1.68
CA GLY A 35 -1.10 -13.94 2.27
C GLY A 35 -1.71 -14.53 3.53
N ASP A 36 -2.76 -13.86 4.01
CA ASP A 36 -3.49 -14.20 5.23
C ASP A 36 -2.54 -14.24 6.43
N TYR A 37 -1.82 -13.14 6.62
CA TYR A 37 -0.74 -13.06 7.60
C TYR A 37 -1.25 -12.91 9.02
N VAL A 38 -2.38 -12.24 9.18
CA VAL A 38 -2.99 -11.84 10.46
C VAL A 38 -4.51 -12.04 10.40
N GLY A 39 -5.18 -12.05 11.57
CA GLY A 39 -6.65 -11.93 11.66
C GLY A 39 -7.36 -12.82 12.67
N GLU A 40 -6.76 -13.93 13.07
CA GLU A 40 -7.43 -15.00 13.81
C GLU A 40 -6.78 -15.22 15.18
N LEU A 41 -5.44 -15.18 15.22
CA LEU A 41 -4.68 -15.55 16.42
C LEU A 41 -4.00 -14.35 17.07
N ALA A 42 -3.70 -14.52 18.35
CA ALA A 42 -3.49 -13.44 19.31
C ALA A 42 -2.23 -12.59 19.10
N TYR A 43 -1.34 -12.94 18.17
CA TYR A 43 -0.03 -12.29 18.03
C TYR A 43 0.27 -11.84 16.58
N PRO A 44 -0.58 -11.00 16.00
CA PRO A 44 -0.32 -10.39 14.68
C PRO A 44 1.00 -9.61 14.66
N GLU A 45 1.35 -8.93 15.75
CA GLU A 45 2.56 -8.13 15.87
C GLU A 45 3.85 -8.99 15.85
N LYS A 46 3.84 -10.14 16.53
CA LYS A 46 4.99 -11.06 16.51
C LYS A 46 5.13 -11.74 15.15
N THR A 47 3.99 -12.05 14.54
CA THR A 47 3.94 -12.68 13.20
C THR A 47 4.53 -11.74 12.15
N MET A 48 4.06 -10.49 12.10
CA MET A 48 4.57 -9.50 11.15
C MET A 48 6.04 -9.15 11.42
N LYS A 49 6.45 -9.02 12.70
CA LYS A 49 7.87 -8.84 13.06
C LYS A 49 8.74 -9.94 12.46
N MET A 50 8.34 -11.21 12.62
CA MET A 50 9.09 -12.33 12.07
C MET A 50 9.14 -12.31 10.54
N ILE A 51 8.03 -11.98 9.88
CA ILE A 51 7.97 -11.85 8.41
C ILE A 51 8.92 -10.75 7.91
N PHE A 52 8.97 -9.59 8.58
CA PHE A 52 9.90 -8.51 8.22
C PHE A 52 11.37 -8.91 8.44
N GLU A 53 11.69 -9.54 9.57
CA GLU A 53 13.04 -10.06 9.82
C GLU A 53 13.48 -11.10 8.77
N MET A 54 12.54 -11.89 8.24
CA MET A 54 12.80 -12.81 7.14
C MET A 54 13.09 -12.07 5.83
N ALA A 55 12.33 -11.02 5.52
CA ALA A 55 12.52 -10.20 4.32
C ALA A 55 13.88 -9.47 4.31
N GLU A 56 14.40 -9.10 5.49
CA GLU A 56 15.74 -8.50 5.63
C GLU A 56 16.87 -9.51 5.41
N LYS A 57 16.67 -10.77 5.80
CA LYS A 57 17.73 -11.79 5.84
C LYS A 57 17.76 -12.71 4.61
N TYR A 58 16.63 -12.88 3.94
CA TYR A 58 16.42 -13.88 2.89
C TYR A 58 15.64 -13.32 1.71
N ASN A 59 15.76 -13.97 0.55
CA ASN A 59 14.97 -13.61 -0.61
C ASN A 59 13.51 -14.01 -0.40
N CYS A 60 12.63 -13.03 -0.19
CA CYS A 60 11.23 -13.27 0.13
C CYS A 60 10.31 -12.63 -0.91
N TYR A 61 9.29 -13.37 -1.32
CA TYR A 61 8.22 -12.93 -2.22
C TYR A 61 6.91 -12.90 -1.45
N PHE A 62 6.10 -11.86 -1.65
CA PHE A 62 4.87 -11.64 -0.90
C PHE A 62 3.68 -11.49 -1.84
N ILE A 63 2.63 -12.26 -1.58
CA ILE A 63 1.32 -12.11 -2.18
C ILE A 63 0.35 -11.71 -1.07
N ARG A 64 -0.67 -10.94 -1.44
CA ARG A 64 -1.72 -10.52 -0.52
C ARG A 64 -2.82 -11.60 -0.48
N GLY A 65 -3.31 -11.92 0.71
CA GLY A 65 -4.45 -12.81 0.92
C GLY A 65 -5.76 -12.04 1.09
N ASN A 66 -6.88 -12.76 1.16
CA ASN A 66 -8.21 -12.15 1.31
C ASN A 66 -8.42 -11.52 2.69
N LYS A 67 -7.69 -11.96 3.73
CA LYS A 67 -7.79 -11.33 5.05
C LYS A 67 -7.31 -9.90 4.96
N GLU A 68 -6.21 -9.63 4.27
CA GLU A 68 -5.74 -8.26 4.03
C GLU A 68 -6.81 -7.40 3.33
N ASP A 69 -7.60 -7.98 2.42
CA ASP A 69 -8.71 -7.27 1.76
C ASP A 69 -9.80 -6.85 2.76
N TYR A 70 -10.06 -7.61 3.83
CA TYR A 70 -11.07 -7.23 4.83
C TYR A 70 -10.73 -5.91 5.53
N TRP A 71 -9.46 -5.67 5.89
CA TRP A 71 -9.06 -4.39 6.48
C TRP A 71 -9.03 -3.26 5.44
N ILE A 72 -8.61 -3.55 4.21
CA ILE A 72 -8.63 -2.57 3.11
C ILE A 72 -10.06 -2.12 2.83
N ASP A 73 -10.99 -3.06 2.74
CA ASP A 73 -12.40 -2.78 2.50
C ASP A 73 -13.05 -2.09 3.69
N TYR A 74 -12.75 -2.52 4.92
CA TYR A 74 -13.22 -1.83 6.12
C TYR A 74 -12.80 -0.35 6.11
N TYR A 75 -11.54 -0.07 5.79
CA TYR A 75 -11.04 1.29 5.65
C TYR A 75 -11.72 2.06 4.51
N ASN A 76 -11.80 1.45 3.32
CA ASN A 76 -12.41 2.07 2.13
C ASN A 76 -13.91 2.38 2.33
N ASN A 77 -14.60 1.61 3.18
CA ASN A 77 -16.00 1.82 3.53
C ASN A 77 -16.19 2.77 4.72
N GLY A 78 -15.14 3.49 5.14
CA GLY A 78 -15.21 4.49 6.21
C GLY A 78 -15.24 3.90 7.61
N GLU A 79 -14.63 2.73 7.79
CA GLU A 79 -14.49 2.04 9.09
C GLU A 79 -15.84 1.70 9.73
N LEU A 80 -16.81 1.34 8.88
CA LEU A 80 -18.16 0.95 9.29
C LEU A 80 -18.34 -0.56 9.32
N GLY A 81 -19.18 -1.03 10.25
CA GLY A 81 -19.70 -2.41 10.26
C GLY A 81 -18.95 -3.39 11.16
N TRP A 82 -17.69 -3.12 11.54
CA TRP A 82 -16.98 -3.94 12.52
C TRP A 82 -17.35 -3.52 13.94
N LYS A 83 -17.50 -4.51 14.81
CA LYS A 83 -17.91 -4.33 16.20
C LYS A 83 -16.79 -4.77 17.14
N ASP A 84 -16.49 -3.92 18.12
CA ASP A 84 -15.60 -4.28 19.23
C ASP A 84 -16.23 -5.39 20.08
N LYS A 85 -15.40 -6.30 20.59
CA LYS A 85 -15.81 -7.45 21.41
C LYS A 85 -16.87 -8.36 20.75
N ASP A 86 -16.88 -8.43 19.42
CA ASP A 86 -17.72 -9.33 18.64
C ASP A 86 -16.92 -10.53 18.10
N SER A 87 -17.55 -11.70 17.98
CA SER A 87 -16.87 -12.93 17.52
C SER A 87 -16.56 -12.93 16.02
N THR A 88 -17.21 -12.07 15.23
CA THR A 88 -17.07 -12.01 13.77
C THR A 88 -15.94 -11.07 13.37
N THR A 89 -15.84 -9.90 14.01
CA THR A 89 -14.89 -8.83 13.62
C THR A 89 -13.94 -8.42 14.73
N GLY A 90 -14.15 -8.88 15.97
CA GLY A 90 -13.35 -8.46 17.12
C GLY A 90 -11.90 -8.89 17.04
N SER A 91 -11.61 -10.06 16.44
CA SER A 91 -10.23 -10.51 16.20
C SER A 91 -9.50 -9.61 15.19
N LEU A 92 -10.21 -9.20 14.13
CA LEU A 92 -9.66 -8.30 13.11
C LEU A 92 -9.37 -6.92 13.67
N LEU A 93 -10.26 -6.43 14.56
CA LEU A 93 -10.01 -5.21 15.31
C LEU A 93 -8.82 -5.37 16.27
N TYR A 94 -8.51 -6.54 16.84
CA TYR A 94 -7.48 -6.70 17.89
C TYR A 94 -6.06 -6.32 17.45
N SER A 95 -5.79 -6.33 16.15
CA SER A 95 -4.44 -6.11 15.60
C SER A 95 -4.07 -4.62 15.51
N MET A 96 -2.84 -4.25 15.91
CA MET A 96 -2.25 -2.96 15.53
C MET A 96 -1.81 -3.02 14.06
N ILE A 97 -2.20 -2.03 13.26
CA ILE A 97 -2.03 -2.07 11.81
C ILE A 97 -1.10 -0.94 11.38
N VAL A 98 0.05 -1.32 10.80
CA VAL A 98 0.87 -0.42 9.99
C VAL A 98 0.54 -0.70 8.53
N CYS A 99 0.11 0.33 7.80
CA CYS A 99 -0.36 0.19 6.43
C CYS A 99 0.20 1.29 5.51
N GLY A 100 -0.13 1.17 4.22
CA GLY A 100 0.23 2.12 3.16
C GLY A 100 -0.94 2.37 2.23
N HIS A 101 -0.74 2.19 0.92
CA HIS A 101 -1.76 2.24 -0.14
C HIS A 101 -2.36 3.62 -0.45
N THR A 102 -2.81 4.39 0.53
CA THR A 102 -3.38 5.73 0.29
C THR A 102 -2.32 6.77 -0.05
N HIS A 103 -1.05 6.50 0.27
CA HIS A 103 0.11 7.38 0.11
C HIS A 103 0.08 8.64 0.99
N ILE A 104 -0.74 8.64 2.04
CA ILE A 104 -0.91 9.76 2.95
C ILE A 104 -0.49 9.31 4.34
N GLN A 105 0.48 10.00 4.95
CA GLN A 105 0.80 9.76 6.36
C GLN A 105 -0.42 10.03 7.23
N THR A 106 -0.82 9.05 8.05
CA THR A 106 -1.98 9.20 8.91
C THR A 106 -1.78 8.40 10.19
N LYS A 107 -2.18 9.00 11.31
CA LYS A 107 -2.40 8.31 12.57
C LYS A 107 -3.82 8.56 13.01
N PHE A 108 -4.54 7.50 13.32
CA PHE A 108 -5.87 7.59 13.91
C PHE A 108 -6.09 6.43 14.86
N GLU A 109 -7.11 6.56 15.70
CA GLU A 109 -7.45 5.56 16.72
C GLU A 109 -8.84 4.99 16.43
N ILE A 110 -8.92 3.66 16.35
CA ILE A 110 -10.18 2.93 16.30
C ILE A 110 -10.29 2.08 17.56
N ASN A 111 -11.31 2.30 18.39
CA ASN A 111 -11.61 1.48 19.56
C ASN A 111 -10.39 1.25 20.48
N GLY A 112 -9.63 2.31 20.77
CA GLY A 112 -8.43 2.25 21.63
C GLY A 112 -7.18 1.69 20.95
N LYS A 113 -7.19 1.52 19.62
CA LYS A 113 -6.07 0.96 18.85
C LYS A 113 -5.57 1.94 17.81
N THR A 114 -4.25 2.06 17.73
CA THR A 114 -3.61 2.96 16.79
C THR A 114 -3.44 2.29 15.43
N VAL A 115 -3.90 2.97 14.37
CA VAL A 115 -3.56 2.65 12.98
C VAL A 115 -2.59 3.69 12.47
N LEU A 116 -1.52 3.22 11.82
CA LEU A 116 -0.46 4.06 11.30
C LEU A 116 -0.30 3.82 9.80
N ASN A 117 -0.54 4.85 9.00
CA ASN A 117 -0.20 4.84 7.58
C ASN A 117 1.14 5.53 7.38
N ALA A 118 2.15 4.82 6.87
CA ALA A 118 3.50 5.35 6.73
C ALA A 118 3.63 6.44 5.64
N GLY A 119 2.61 6.63 4.81
CA GLY A 119 2.65 7.46 3.61
C GLY A 119 3.22 6.70 2.42
N SER A 120 3.90 7.40 1.53
CA SER A 120 4.60 6.78 0.39
C SER A 120 6.00 7.34 0.22
N VAL A 121 6.94 6.45 -0.03
CA VAL A 121 8.34 6.84 -0.31
C VAL A 121 8.45 7.46 -1.70
N GLY A 122 7.79 6.89 -2.71
CA GLY A 122 7.99 7.25 -4.12
C GLY A 122 6.90 8.13 -4.74
N VAL A 123 5.66 8.05 -4.26
CA VAL A 123 4.52 8.81 -4.80
C VAL A 123 3.63 9.36 -3.68
N PRO A 124 4.20 10.16 -2.76
CA PRO A 124 3.49 10.70 -1.59
C PRO A 124 2.42 11.71 -1.99
N LEU A 125 1.31 11.70 -1.26
CA LEU A 125 0.24 12.67 -1.38
C LEU A 125 0.22 13.60 -0.16
N PHE A 126 -0.07 14.88 -0.42
CA PHE A 126 -0.15 15.96 0.57
C PHE A 126 1.11 16.12 1.43
N SER A 127 2.28 15.72 0.90
CA SER A 127 3.56 15.74 1.61
C SER A 127 4.42 16.98 1.33
N ASN A 128 3.91 17.93 0.54
CA ASN A 128 4.70 19.05 0.00
C ASN A 128 5.96 18.55 -0.73
N ARG A 129 5.79 17.59 -1.64
CA ARG A 129 6.86 17.00 -2.48
C ARG A 129 7.91 16.18 -1.71
N LYS A 130 7.69 15.89 -0.42
CA LYS A 130 8.63 15.12 0.42
C LYS A 130 8.30 13.63 0.39
N SER A 131 9.33 12.81 0.35
CA SER A 131 9.22 11.36 0.56
C SER A 131 8.80 11.09 2.00
N GLN A 132 7.90 10.13 2.21
CA GLN A 132 7.32 9.83 3.52
C GLN A 132 7.57 8.39 3.93
N PHE A 133 7.98 8.20 5.18
CA PHE A 133 8.05 6.89 5.84
C PHE A 133 7.88 7.04 7.34
N LEU A 134 7.82 5.90 8.04
CA LEU A 134 7.58 5.85 9.48
C LEU A 134 8.73 5.11 10.16
N ILE A 135 9.24 5.66 11.27
CA ILE A 135 10.12 4.95 12.20
C ILE A 135 9.30 4.61 13.44
N LEU A 136 9.42 3.36 13.92
CA LEU A 136 8.82 2.92 15.18
C LEU A 136 9.92 2.71 16.22
N HIS A 137 9.88 3.50 17.28
CA HIS A 137 10.80 3.40 18.41
C HIS A 137 10.23 2.46 19.45
N GLN A 138 10.97 1.40 19.78
CA GLN A 138 10.58 0.47 20.84
C GLN A 138 11.17 0.89 22.19
N THR A 139 10.32 1.07 23.20
CA THR A 139 10.74 1.23 24.60
C THR A 139 10.06 0.16 25.45
N GLY A 140 10.78 -0.91 25.77
CA GLY A 140 10.23 -2.06 26.47
C GLY A 140 9.12 -2.76 25.66
N LYS A 141 7.88 -2.75 26.17
CA LYS A 141 6.69 -3.30 25.48
C LYS A 141 5.88 -2.26 24.71
N GLN A 142 6.28 -0.99 24.74
CA GLN A 142 5.57 0.10 24.07
C GLN A 142 6.30 0.49 22.78
N TRP A 143 5.52 0.93 21.79
CA TRP A 143 6.00 1.49 20.55
C TRP A 143 5.59 2.96 20.47
N LYS A 144 6.51 3.79 19.99
CA LYS A 144 6.25 5.20 19.67
C LYS A 144 6.55 5.43 18.20
N GLU A 145 5.59 5.98 17.48
CA GLU A 145 5.75 6.32 16.08
C GLU A 145 6.46 7.67 15.88
N GLU A 146 7.27 7.74 14.84
CA GLU A 146 7.88 8.95 14.31
C GLU A 146 7.63 9.01 12.80
N PHE A 147 6.80 9.95 12.37
CA PHE A 147 6.56 10.21 10.95
C PHE A 147 7.69 11.06 10.38
N ILE A 148 8.36 10.53 9.36
CA ILE A 148 9.47 11.20 8.69
C ILE A 148 9.00 11.71 7.34
N SER A 149 9.40 12.95 7.01
CA SER A 149 9.25 13.55 5.69
C SER A 149 10.59 14.14 5.25
N ILE A 150 11.16 13.63 4.16
CA ILE A 150 12.48 14.06 3.66
C ILE A 150 12.40 14.63 2.24
N GLU A 151 13.23 15.63 1.99
CA GLU A 151 13.41 16.19 0.65
C GLU A 151 14.27 15.27 -0.20
N TYR A 152 13.99 15.25 -1.51
CA TYR A 152 14.75 14.53 -2.51
C TYR A 152 14.67 15.30 -3.83
N ASP A 153 15.50 14.92 -4.80
CA ASP A 153 15.56 15.57 -6.09
C ASP A 153 14.38 15.15 -7.00
N VAL A 154 13.24 15.82 -6.78
CA VAL A 154 12.01 15.61 -7.54
C VAL A 154 12.22 15.87 -9.03
N GLU A 155 13.01 16.88 -9.38
CA GLU A 155 13.22 17.27 -10.78
C GLU A 155 14.03 16.21 -11.52
N LYS A 156 15.06 15.65 -10.87
CA LYS A 156 15.82 14.53 -11.42
C LYS A 156 14.94 13.29 -11.65
N VAL A 157 14.03 12.97 -10.74
CA VAL A 157 13.09 11.84 -10.93
C VAL A 157 12.17 12.09 -12.12
N ILE A 158 11.69 13.32 -12.30
CA ILE A 158 10.87 13.70 -13.46
C ILE A 158 11.69 13.62 -14.76
N GLU A 159 12.94 14.08 -14.76
CA GLU A 159 13.84 13.95 -15.90
C GLU A 159 14.06 12.47 -16.27
N GLU A 160 14.35 11.60 -15.29
CA GLU A 160 14.50 10.16 -15.49
C GLU A 160 13.20 9.53 -16.02
N LEU A 161 12.03 9.95 -15.50
CA LEU A 161 10.73 9.52 -16.01
C LEU A 161 10.60 9.81 -17.50
N HIS A 162 10.96 11.01 -17.96
CA HIS A 162 10.84 11.36 -19.38
C HIS A 162 11.90 10.73 -20.28
N THR A 163 13.13 10.56 -19.77
CA THR A 163 14.25 10.00 -20.53
C THR A 163 14.25 8.47 -20.58
N SER A 164 13.55 7.79 -19.66
CA SER A 164 13.40 6.33 -19.62
C SER A 164 12.74 5.73 -20.86
N GLY A 165 12.01 6.54 -21.64
CA GLY A 165 11.17 6.07 -22.74
C GLY A 165 9.78 5.58 -22.32
N LEU A 166 9.44 5.59 -21.02
CA LEU A 166 8.12 5.19 -20.52
C LEU A 166 6.98 5.99 -21.16
N ASN A 167 7.20 7.27 -21.47
CA ASN A 167 6.24 8.14 -22.16
C ASN A 167 5.73 7.56 -23.49
N LYS A 168 6.52 6.71 -24.16
CA LYS A 168 6.11 6.07 -25.42
C LYS A 168 5.04 4.99 -25.21
N TYR A 169 4.97 4.43 -24.01
CA TYR A 169 4.08 3.33 -23.65
C TYR A 169 2.93 3.78 -22.74
N ALA A 170 3.15 4.80 -21.91
CA ALA A 170 2.16 5.28 -20.93
C ALA A 170 2.19 6.82 -20.81
N PRO A 171 1.89 7.56 -21.89
CA PRO A 171 2.11 9.01 -21.96
C PRO A 171 1.32 9.78 -20.89
N TYR A 172 0.03 9.49 -20.72
CA TYR A 172 -0.78 10.18 -19.71
C TYR A 172 -0.48 9.74 -18.29
N TRP A 173 -0.07 8.49 -18.09
CA TRP A 173 0.38 8.03 -16.78
C TRP A 173 1.62 8.83 -16.32
N CYS A 174 2.56 9.10 -17.23
CA CYS A 174 3.73 9.94 -16.93
C CYS A 174 3.32 11.38 -16.59
N ILE A 175 2.40 11.99 -17.33
CA ILE A 175 1.88 13.35 -17.04
C ILE A 175 1.24 13.41 -15.65
N VAL A 176 0.42 12.42 -15.32
CA VAL A 176 -0.25 12.36 -14.01
C VAL A 176 0.76 12.12 -12.88
N THR A 177 1.75 11.26 -13.11
CA THR A 177 2.82 10.99 -12.14
C THR A 177 3.68 12.22 -11.90
N GLU A 178 4.07 12.94 -12.96
CA GLU A 178 4.78 14.22 -12.85
C GLU A 178 3.98 15.23 -12.04
N ASN A 179 2.68 15.36 -12.34
CA ASN A 179 1.80 16.27 -11.60
C ASN A 179 1.75 15.92 -10.10
N LEU A 180 1.65 14.63 -9.77
CA LEU A 180 1.73 14.16 -8.38
C LEU A 180 3.08 14.54 -7.76
N LEU A 181 4.19 14.31 -8.43
CA LEU A 181 5.52 14.61 -7.87
C LEU A 181 5.72 16.11 -7.61
N ARG A 182 5.17 16.97 -8.48
CA ARG A 182 5.27 18.43 -8.35
C ARG A 182 4.29 19.02 -7.34
N ASN A 183 3.06 18.52 -7.29
CA ASN A 183 1.94 19.16 -6.58
C ASN A 183 1.35 18.33 -5.44
N GLY A 184 1.48 16.99 -5.50
CA GLY A 184 1.16 16.06 -4.42
C GLY A 184 -0.32 15.93 -4.07
N ASN A 185 -1.25 16.51 -4.83
CA ASN A 185 -2.65 16.62 -4.42
C ASN A 185 -3.64 15.76 -5.23
N ILE A 186 -3.19 15.13 -6.32
CA ILE A 186 -4.03 14.31 -7.20
C ILE A 186 -3.35 12.96 -7.41
N SER A 187 -4.04 11.89 -7.04
CA SER A 187 -3.53 10.52 -7.23
C SER A 187 -3.75 10.03 -8.66
N PRO A 188 -2.89 9.16 -9.20
CA PRO A 188 -3.12 8.47 -10.47
C PRO A 188 -4.46 7.71 -10.49
N GLY A 189 -4.87 7.17 -9.34
CA GLY A 189 -6.16 6.50 -9.17
C GLY A 189 -7.36 7.42 -9.43
N THR A 190 -7.28 8.71 -9.08
CA THR A 190 -8.33 9.69 -9.37
C THR A 190 -8.49 9.91 -10.87
N VAL A 191 -7.37 10.04 -11.60
CA VAL A 191 -7.40 10.23 -13.07
C VAL A 191 -7.86 8.96 -13.78
N LEU A 192 -7.37 7.79 -13.33
CA LEU A 192 -7.83 6.48 -13.81
C LEU A 192 -9.35 6.32 -13.68
N LYS A 193 -9.91 6.58 -12.49
CA LYS A 193 -11.36 6.50 -12.26
C LYS A 193 -12.14 7.39 -13.21
N ARG A 194 -11.62 8.59 -13.51
CA ARG A 194 -12.25 9.50 -14.46
C ARG A 194 -12.15 8.98 -15.90
N ALA A 195 -11.00 8.50 -16.33
CA ALA A 195 -10.82 7.91 -17.66
C ALA A 195 -11.76 6.71 -17.86
N MET A 196 -11.88 5.84 -16.85
CA MET A 196 -12.82 4.72 -16.89
C MET A 196 -14.28 5.18 -16.98
N ALA A 197 -14.65 6.22 -16.24
CA ALA A 197 -16.01 6.78 -16.29
C ALA A 197 -16.34 7.39 -17.66
N LEU A 198 -15.40 8.11 -18.28
CA LEU A 198 -15.54 8.65 -19.63
C LEU A 198 -15.70 7.53 -20.68
N CYS A 199 -14.85 6.50 -20.60
CA CYS A 199 -14.92 5.33 -21.48
C CYS A 199 -16.29 4.63 -21.38
N LYS A 200 -16.77 4.41 -20.15
CA LYS A 200 -18.07 3.78 -19.91
C LYS A 200 -19.23 4.65 -20.41
N ALA A 201 -19.14 5.97 -20.26
CA ALA A 201 -20.20 6.89 -20.70
C ALA A 201 -20.36 6.90 -22.22
N GLU A 202 -19.27 6.80 -22.98
CA GLU A 202 -19.32 6.81 -24.44
C GLU A 202 -19.58 5.44 -25.06
N THR A 203 -18.97 4.37 -24.53
CA THR A 203 -19.02 3.03 -25.15
C THR A 203 -20.00 2.06 -24.47
N GLY A 204 -20.59 2.45 -23.34
CA GLY A 204 -21.49 1.63 -22.53
C GLY A 204 -20.79 0.63 -21.61
N THR A 205 -19.51 0.34 -21.83
CA THR A 205 -18.70 -0.55 -20.98
C THR A 205 -17.29 0.00 -20.78
N CYS A 206 -16.59 -0.46 -19.75
CA CYS A 206 -15.17 -0.16 -19.57
C CYS A 206 -14.58 -1.24 -18.67
N ILE A 207 -13.63 -2.01 -19.21
CA ILE A 207 -13.02 -3.14 -18.51
C ILE A 207 -11.57 -2.76 -18.26
N TRP A 208 -11.18 -2.66 -16.99
CA TRP A 208 -9.78 -2.50 -16.64
C TRP A 208 -9.01 -3.80 -16.98
N PRO A 209 -7.79 -3.73 -17.55
CA PRO A 209 -6.97 -2.53 -17.79
C PRO A 209 -7.16 -1.85 -19.16
N ASP A 210 -8.09 -2.32 -19.99
CA ASP A 210 -8.27 -1.91 -21.39
C ASP A 210 -9.01 -0.57 -21.52
N ILE A 211 -8.28 0.52 -21.28
CA ILE A 211 -8.80 1.90 -21.37
C ILE A 211 -8.09 2.62 -22.51
N PRO A 212 -8.79 2.96 -23.62
CA PRO A 212 -8.19 3.71 -24.71
C PRO A 212 -7.58 5.04 -24.28
N GLU A 213 -6.42 5.37 -24.83
CA GLU A 213 -5.62 6.59 -24.53
C GLU A 213 -6.41 7.89 -24.66
N GLN A 214 -7.43 7.94 -25.53
CA GLN A 214 -8.29 9.12 -25.68
C GLN A 214 -9.03 9.49 -24.38
N TYR A 215 -9.38 8.50 -23.54
CA TYR A 215 -10.07 8.75 -22.27
C TYR A 215 -9.12 9.21 -21.17
N TRP A 216 -7.88 8.72 -21.21
CA TRP A 216 -6.80 9.23 -20.36
C TRP A 216 -6.50 10.69 -20.68
N ARG A 217 -6.41 11.03 -21.98
CA ARG A 217 -6.25 12.41 -22.45
C ARG A 217 -7.31 13.33 -21.89
N GLN A 218 -8.58 12.98 -22.10
CA GLN A 218 -9.71 13.79 -21.62
C GLN A 218 -9.70 13.93 -20.10
N ALA A 219 -9.43 12.85 -19.35
CA ALA A 219 -9.34 12.90 -17.89
C ALA A 219 -8.22 13.82 -17.40
N VAL A 220 -7.05 13.81 -18.06
CA VAL A 220 -5.94 14.71 -17.76
C VAL A 220 -6.31 16.17 -18.05
N GLU A 221 -6.90 16.45 -19.22
CA GLU A 221 -7.34 17.80 -19.60
C GLU A 221 -8.38 18.35 -18.61
N GLU A 222 -9.34 17.53 -18.20
CA GLU A 222 -10.38 17.94 -17.24
C GLU A 222 -9.84 18.17 -15.82
N ILE A 223 -8.96 17.30 -15.33
CA ILE A 223 -8.56 17.30 -13.92
C ILE A 223 -7.34 18.18 -13.67
N LEU A 224 -6.34 18.12 -14.56
CA LEU A 224 -5.05 18.78 -14.36
C LEU A 224 -4.99 20.16 -15.03
N VAL A 225 -5.53 20.30 -16.24
CA VAL A 225 -5.43 21.56 -17.00
C VAL A 225 -6.51 22.56 -16.56
N ASN A 226 -7.78 22.14 -16.48
CA ASN A 226 -8.87 23.06 -16.11
C ASN A 226 -8.83 23.55 -14.65
N LYS A 227 -8.05 22.91 -13.76
CA LYS A 227 -7.82 23.39 -12.39
C LYS A 227 -6.72 24.45 -12.28
N GLN A 228 -5.85 24.60 -13.27
CA GLN A 228 -4.82 25.66 -13.27
C GLN A 228 -5.41 27.04 -13.66
N ILE A 229 -6.62 27.11 -14.20
CA ILE A 229 -7.26 28.35 -14.68
C ILE A 229 -8.17 28.99 -13.61
N LYS A 230 -8.33 28.37 -12.44
CA LYS A 230 -9.06 28.95 -11.30
C LYS A 230 -8.08 29.33 -10.19
N VAL A 231 -7.35 30.42 -10.39
CA VAL A 231 -6.71 31.23 -9.33
C VAL A 231 -7.34 32.60 -9.37
#